data_AF-A0A841LE93-F1
#
_entry.id   AF-A0A841LE93-F1
#
_cell.length_a   1.000
_cell.length_b   1.000
_cell.length_c   1.000
_cell.angle_alpha   90.00
_cell.angle_beta   90.00
_cell.angle_gamma   90.00
#
_symmetry.space_group_name_H-M   'P 1'
#
loop_
_entity.id
_entity.type
_entity.pdbx_description
1 polymer ?
#
loop_
_entity_poly.entity_id
_entity_poly.type
_entity_poly.pdbx_seq_one_letter_code
_entity_poly.pdbx_strand_id
1 'polypeptide(L)'
;MKKLLILSLFIVVAMTGNAQNPFEGKWEGMQTNMQGYYPNKIEFELSSNKEFLMKDPVSKTDNKGTYTVSGNSISCKYFETIGGTSYVHYFVGTYDATSKKMVCTYGNYPANNWLGKWVVSLKPVAQTSVSSIPSVNTQPVESKDADYFLSVVTTIFKTGSDNKEFPSPIQVQVYSGNLTYFNNHGFRMSDYKNELPKYSTIPLVIAQKDGYNSYNAIENSLANYKQYGLRFFLVYDANVSLDAWKIESIALKLEFKDAAGNPHPTMGNKLITFYGSNLWMDGFDKIITFFKTDKYFNSLPVQQTGKWSDVNNLKW
;
A
#
# COMPACT_ATOMS: atom_id res chain seq x y z
N MET A 1 72.45 3.74 -25.34
CA MET A 1 71.13 4.29 -24.95
C MET A 1 70.28 3.18 -24.36
N LYS A 2 70.15 3.10 -23.02
CA LYS A 2 69.27 2.15 -22.34
C LYS A 2 68.01 2.91 -21.91
N LYS A 3 66.85 2.59 -22.49
CA LYS A 3 65.56 3.16 -22.11
C LYS A 3 65.04 2.41 -20.88
N LEU A 4 64.86 3.13 -19.78
CA LEU A 4 64.28 2.66 -18.54
C LEU A 4 62.75 2.71 -18.68
N LEU A 5 62.09 1.55 -18.69
CA LEU A 5 60.64 1.42 -18.73
C LEU A 5 60.11 1.47 -17.29
N ILE A 6 59.48 2.56 -16.90
CA ILE A 6 58.84 2.70 -15.58
C ILE A 6 57.43 2.10 -15.70
N LEU A 7 57.24 0.92 -15.10
CA LEU A 7 55.95 0.24 -15.01
C LEU A 7 55.19 0.79 -13.78
N SER A 8 54.23 1.68 -14.01
CA SER A 8 53.36 2.21 -12.95
C SER A 8 52.32 1.16 -12.56
N LEU A 9 52.53 0.52 -11.40
CA LEU A 9 51.58 -0.41 -10.78
C LEU A 9 50.42 0.39 -10.15
N PHE A 10 49.28 0.45 -10.83
CA PHE A 10 48.03 0.95 -10.24
C PHE A 10 47.45 -0.11 -9.30
N ILE A 11 47.63 0.08 -7.99
CA ILE A 11 46.91 -0.70 -6.98
C ILE A 11 45.49 -0.16 -6.92
N VAL A 12 44.55 -0.84 -7.59
CA VAL A 12 43.12 -0.63 -7.39
C VAL A 12 42.75 -1.27 -6.05
N VAL A 13 42.74 -0.47 -4.99
CA VAL A 13 42.11 -0.86 -3.72
C VAL A 13 40.61 -0.91 -4.00
N ALA A 14 40.09 -2.11 -4.25
CA ALA A 14 38.65 -2.35 -4.26
C ALA A 14 38.14 -2.06 -2.85
N MET A 15 37.63 -0.86 -2.62
CA MET A 15 36.83 -0.59 -1.43
C MET A 15 35.59 -1.47 -1.54
N THR A 16 35.62 -2.64 -0.91
CA THR A 16 34.42 -3.39 -0.59
C THR A 16 33.68 -2.57 0.46
N GLY A 17 32.98 -1.53 0.02
CA GLY A 17 31.98 -0.89 0.85
C GLY A 17 31.07 -2.01 1.30
N ASN A 18 30.97 -2.22 2.62
CA ASN A 18 30.03 -3.17 3.19
C ASN A 18 28.65 -2.77 2.67
N ALA A 19 28.19 -3.45 1.62
CA ALA A 19 26.88 -3.22 1.05
C ALA A 19 25.91 -3.48 2.19
N GLN A 20 25.28 -2.42 2.69
CA GLN A 20 24.35 -2.51 3.79
C GLN A 20 23.28 -3.53 3.38
N ASN A 21 23.13 -4.57 4.18
CA ASN A 21 22.18 -5.62 3.95
C ASN A 21 20.78 -4.99 3.86
N PRO A 22 20.10 -5.04 2.70
CA PRO A 22 18.86 -4.29 2.47
C PRO A 22 17.69 -4.80 3.34
N PHE A 23 17.90 -5.91 4.03
CA PHE A 23 16.94 -6.50 4.96
C PHE A 23 17.03 -5.90 6.37
N GLU A 24 18.14 -5.27 6.75
CA GLU A 24 18.32 -4.77 8.12
C GLU A 24 17.42 -3.56 8.41
N GLY A 25 16.80 -3.58 9.59
CA GLY A 25 15.91 -2.53 10.08
C GLY A 25 14.58 -3.05 10.61
N LYS A 26 13.67 -2.11 10.87
CA LYS A 26 12.32 -2.40 11.35
C LYS A 26 11.37 -2.54 10.17
N TRP A 27 10.55 -3.57 10.20
CA TRP A 27 9.57 -3.89 9.17
C TRP A 27 8.18 -3.88 9.77
N GLU A 28 7.23 -3.32 9.05
CA GLU A 28 5.81 -3.32 9.44
C GLU A 28 4.93 -3.63 8.24
N GLY A 29 3.78 -4.26 8.49
CA GLY A 29 2.82 -4.54 7.44
C GLY A 29 1.58 -5.26 7.94
N MET A 30 0.92 -5.96 7.02
CA MET A 30 -0.30 -6.69 7.29
C MET A 30 -0.11 -8.17 6.99
N GLN A 31 -0.49 -9.00 7.96
CA GLN A 31 -0.68 -10.43 7.81
C GLN A 31 -2.11 -10.70 7.37
N THR A 32 -2.28 -11.54 6.36
CA THR A 32 -3.56 -12.10 5.94
C THR A 32 -3.44 -13.62 5.85
N ASN A 33 -4.54 -14.36 5.85
CA ASN A 33 -4.51 -15.76 5.42
C ASN A 33 -4.24 -15.87 3.90
N MET A 34 -4.07 -17.08 3.35
CA MET A 34 -3.80 -17.24 1.91
C MET A 34 -4.88 -16.62 1.01
N GLN A 35 -6.11 -16.52 1.50
CA GLN A 35 -7.25 -15.94 0.81
C GLN A 35 -7.37 -14.42 1.03
N GLY A 36 -6.44 -13.79 1.76
CA GLY A 36 -6.44 -12.35 2.02
C GLY A 36 -7.34 -11.89 3.17
N TYR A 37 -7.94 -12.81 3.93
CA TYR A 37 -8.83 -12.52 5.06
C TYR A 37 -8.05 -12.35 6.38
N TYR A 38 -8.70 -11.72 7.36
CA TYR A 38 -8.21 -11.50 8.74
C TYR A 38 -6.91 -10.68 8.81
N PRO A 39 -6.96 -9.40 8.39
CA PRO A 39 -5.80 -8.53 8.40
C PRO A 39 -5.35 -8.26 9.85
N ASN A 40 -4.22 -8.81 10.25
CA ASN A 40 -3.55 -8.50 11.51
C ASN A 40 -2.30 -7.67 11.23
N LYS A 41 -2.08 -6.64 12.05
CA LYS A 41 -0.84 -5.86 11.96
C LYS A 41 0.32 -6.75 12.40
N ILE A 42 1.44 -6.70 11.66
CA ILE A 42 2.67 -7.39 12.00
C ILE A 42 3.84 -6.41 12.02
N GLU A 43 4.73 -6.58 12.99
CA GLU A 43 5.97 -5.84 13.10
C GLU A 43 7.12 -6.79 13.43
N PHE A 44 8.27 -6.60 12.77
CA PHE A 44 9.49 -7.31 13.15
C PHE A 44 10.73 -6.47 12.90
N GLU A 45 11.85 -6.89 13.47
CA GLU A 45 13.14 -6.21 13.36
C GLU A 45 14.23 -7.20 12.98
N LEU A 46 15.07 -6.79 12.03
CA LEU A 46 16.22 -7.54 11.53
C LEU A 46 17.47 -6.73 11.84
N SER A 47 18.33 -7.26 12.70
CA SER A 47 19.56 -6.58 13.13
C SER A 47 20.78 -7.06 12.36
N SER A 48 21.87 -6.31 12.46
CA SER A 48 23.15 -6.62 11.80
C SER A 48 23.84 -7.88 12.31
N ASN A 49 23.60 -8.25 13.57
CA ASN A 49 24.09 -9.50 14.20
C ASN A 49 23.24 -10.74 13.86
N LYS A 50 22.41 -10.67 12.81
CA LYS A 50 21.55 -11.76 12.34
C LYS A 50 20.47 -12.20 13.34
N GLU A 51 20.10 -11.34 14.28
CA GLU A 51 18.94 -11.56 15.14
C GLU A 51 17.66 -11.10 14.44
N PHE A 52 16.61 -11.86 14.72
CA PHE A 52 15.25 -11.56 14.29
C PHE A 52 14.40 -11.35 15.55
N LEU A 53 13.59 -10.29 15.54
CA LEU A 53 12.69 -9.98 16.64
C LEU A 53 11.28 -9.75 16.10
N MET A 54 10.38 -10.72 16.31
CA MET A 54 8.95 -10.55 16.04
C MET A 54 8.31 -9.79 17.19
N LYS A 55 7.53 -8.76 16.86
CA LYS A 55 6.74 -8.00 17.83
C LYS A 55 5.27 -8.30 17.56
N ASP A 56 4.64 -9.05 18.46
CA ASP A 56 3.20 -9.25 18.39
C ASP A 56 2.49 -8.06 19.06
N PRO A 57 1.79 -7.21 18.30
CA PRO A 57 1.11 -6.05 18.87
C PRO A 57 -0.03 -6.42 19.82
N VAL A 58 -0.57 -7.64 19.74
CA VAL A 58 -1.71 -8.09 20.55
C VAL A 58 -1.23 -8.61 21.90
N SER A 59 -0.29 -9.56 21.90
CA SER A 59 0.24 -10.15 23.14
C SER A 59 1.31 -9.29 23.81
N LYS A 60 1.86 -8.29 23.10
CA LYS A 60 3.04 -7.50 23.52
C LYS A 60 4.24 -8.39 23.84
N THR A 61 4.32 -9.56 23.23
CA THR A 61 5.46 -10.45 23.37
C THR A 61 6.47 -10.22 22.25
N ASP A 62 7.73 -10.25 22.64
CA ASP A 62 8.89 -10.07 21.79
C ASP A 62 9.50 -11.46 21.57
N ASN A 63 9.25 -12.05 20.41
CA ASN A 63 9.73 -13.39 20.09
C ASN A 63 11.05 -13.30 19.32
N LYS A 64 12.12 -13.80 19.94
CA LYS A 64 13.49 -13.71 19.41
C LYS A 64 13.84 -14.92 18.53
N GLY A 65 14.72 -14.67 17.58
CA GLY A 65 15.09 -15.61 16.56
C GLY A 65 16.37 -15.22 15.82
N THR A 66 16.64 -15.94 14.74
CA THR A 66 17.73 -15.66 13.82
C THR A 66 17.23 -15.64 12.39
N TYR A 67 18.01 -15.04 11.49
CA TYR A 67 17.71 -15.05 10.07
C TYR A 67 18.94 -15.29 9.19
N THR A 68 18.70 -15.79 7.99
CA THR A 68 19.67 -15.93 6.91
C THR A 68 19.16 -15.26 5.64
N VAL A 69 20.07 -14.75 4.82
CA VAL A 69 19.76 -14.08 3.54
C VAL A 69 20.48 -14.81 2.42
N SER A 70 19.80 -15.03 1.31
CA SER A 70 20.35 -15.57 0.08
C SER A 70 19.77 -14.81 -1.11
N GLY A 71 20.57 -13.93 -1.72
CA GLY A 71 20.10 -13.01 -2.76
C GLY A 71 18.98 -12.10 -2.26
N ASN A 72 17.83 -12.15 -2.93
CA ASN A 72 16.62 -11.39 -2.56
C ASN A 72 15.69 -12.16 -1.61
N SER A 73 16.12 -13.30 -1.08
CA SER A 73 15.33 -14.12 -0.17
C SER A 73 15.87 -14.06 1.25
N ILE A 74 14.98 -14.06 2.23
CA ILE A 74 15.28 -14.18 3.65
C ILE A 74 14.58 -15.42 4.22
N SER A 75 15.24 -16.11 5.14
CA SER A 75 14.66 -17.16 5.96
C SER A 75 14.87 -16.82 7.42
N CYS A 76 13.81 -16.83 8.21
CA CYS A 76 13.86 -16.48 9.62
C CYS A 76 13.30 -17.62 10.45
N LYS A 77 13.85 -17.76 11.66
CA LYS A 77 13.41 -18.73 12.66
C LYS A 77 13.28 -18.02 14.00
N TYR A 78 12.17 -18.18 14.71
CA TYR A 78 11.98 -17.64 16.05
C TYR A 78 11.29 -18.63 16.99
N PHE A 79 11.38 -18.35 18.28
CA PHE A 79 10.76 -19.17 19.33
C PHE A 79 9.62 -18.40 20.00
N GLU A 80 8.48 -19.06 20.19
CA GLU A 80 7.31 -18.53 20.89
C GLU A 80 6.91 -19.48 22.01
N THR A 81 6.69 -18.96 23.22
CA THR A 81 6.26 -19.77 24.36
C THR A 81 4.79 -19.49 24.68
N ILE A 82 3.93 -20.49 24.47
CA ILE A 82 2.49 -20.41 24.74
C ILE A 82 2.15 -21.44 25.81
N GLY A 83 1.60 -20.97 26.95
CA GLY A 83 1.20 -21.86 28.05
C GLY A 83 2.35 -22.73 28.60
N GLY A 84 3.58 -22.22 28.58
CA GLY A 84 4.78 -22.95 29.03
C GLY A 84 5.38 -23.92 28.00
N THR A 85 4.77 -24.07 26.82
CA THR A 85 5.32 -24.86 25.71
C THR A 85 5.99 -23.93 24.70
N SER A 86 7.24 -24.24 24.32
CA SER A 86 7.99 -23.47 23.32
C SER A 86 7.84 -24.08 21.92
N TYR A 87 7.44 -23.25 20.96
CA TYR A 87 7.26 -23.59 19.57
C TYR A 87 8.35 -22.92 18.71
N VAL A 88 8.77 -23.58 17.64
CA VAL A 88 9.70 -23.02 16.66
C VAL A 88 8.92 -22.63 15.41
N HIS A 89 9.03 -21.37 15.05
CA HIS A 89 8.36 -20.81 13.89
C HIS A 89 9.37 -20.45 12.82
N TYR A 90 8.98 -20.67 11.57
CA TYR A 90 9.76 -20.32 10.40
C TYR A 90 8.95 -19.37 9.53
N PHE A 91 9.60 -18.40 8.90
CA PHE A 91 9.01 -17.73 7.75
C PHE A 91 10.08 -17.46 6.71
N VAL A 92 9.65 -17.41 5.46
CA VAL A 92 10.49 -17.03 4.33
C VAL A 92 9.92 -15.78 3.69
N GLY A 93 10.78 -14.91 3.19
CA GLY A 93 10.39 -13.69 2.51
C GLY A 93 11.19 -13.45 1.24
N THR A 94 10.57 -12.80 0.27
CA THR A 94 11.24 -12.31 -0.94
C THR A 94 11.13 -10.80 -0.99
N TYR A 95 12.27 -10.13 -1.07
CA TYR A 95 12.37 -8.68 -1.16
C TYR A 95 12.35 -8.20 -2.61
N ASP A 96 11.50 -7.23 -2.89
CA ASP A 96 11.47 -6.51 -4.15
C ASP A 96 12.15 -5.15 -3.97
N ALA A 97 13.33 -5.01 -4.58
CA ALA A 97 14.13 -3.80 -4.53
C ALA A 97 13.46 -2.59 -5.20
N THR A 98 12.49 -2.81 -6.09
CA THR A 98 11.76 -1.75 -6.79
C THR A 98 10.72 -1.13 -5.87
N SER A 99 9.85 -1.97 -5.28
CA SER A 99 8.80 -1.50 -4.38
C SER A 99 9.27 -1.24 -2.95
N LYS A 100 10.48 -1.67 -2.60
CA LYS A 100 11.02 -1.65 -1.23
C LYS A 100 10.12 -2.43 -0.24
N LYS A 101 9.50 -3.51 -0.73
CA LYS A 101 8.59 -4.37 0.04
C LYS A 101 9.11 -5.79 0.10
N MET A 102 8.71 -6.49 1.14
CA MET A 102 8.97 -7.92 1.29
C MET A 102 7.65 -8.67 1.38
N VAL A 103 7.54 -9.75 0.60
CA VAL A 103 6.41 -10.68 0.67
C VAL A 103 6.85 -11.89 1.45
N CYS A 104 6.21 -12.16 2.59
CA CYS A 104 6.56 -13.26 3.47
C CYS A 104 5.47 -14.32 3.52
N THR A 105 5.86 -15.57 3.76
CA THR A 105 4.96 -16.69 4.02
C THR A 105 5.39 -17.41 5.30
N TYR A 106 4.41 -17.71 6.15
CA TYR A 106 4.62 -18.44 7.39
C TYR A 106 4.76 -19.95 7.14
N GLY A 107 5.68 -20.61 7.85
CA GLY A 107 5.63 -22.03 8.19
C GLY A 107 6.23 -23.04 7.20
N ASN A 108 6.72 -24.14 7.80
CA ASN A 108 7.09 -25.44 7.20
C ASN A 108 5.88 -26.34 6.87
N TYR A 109 4.66 -25.81 6.95
CA TYR A 109 3.45 -26.59 6.66
C TYR A 109 3.30 -26.77 5.15
N PRO A 110 2.82 -27.94 4.67
CA PRO A 110 2.41 -28.06 3.28
C PRO A 110 1.44 -26.92 2.96
N ALA A 111 1.67 -26.26 1.83
CA ALA A 111 1.09 -24.97 1.47
C ALA A 111 -0.45 -24.94 1.41
N ASN A 112 -1.13 -26.05 1.68
CA ASN A 112 -2.53 -26.24 1.35
C ASN A 112 -3.53 -25.61 2.33
N ASN A 113 -3.26 -25.47 3.64
CA ASN A 113 -4.38 -25.19 4.56
C ASN A 113 -4.29 -23.94 5.46
N TRP A 114 -3.12 -23.40 5.84
CA TRP A 114 -3.08 -22.36 6.91
C TRP A 114 -1.94 -21.33 6.80
N LEU A 115 -1.32 -21.15 5.64
CA LEU A 115 -0.18 -20.21 5.58
C LEU A 115 -0.65 -18.75 5.53
N GLY A 116 -0.16 -17.94 6.47
CA GLY A 116 -0.31 -16.49 6.40
C GLY A 116 0.60 -15.92 5.30
N LYS A 117 0.06 -15.04 4.45
CA LYS A 117 0.83 -14.21 3.52
C LYS A 117 0.93 -12.80 4.08
N TRP A 118 2.15 -12.28 4.15
CA TRP A 118 2.45 -10.96 4.68
C TRP A 118 3.04 -10.08 3.58
N VAL A 119 2.67 -8.81 3.57
CA VAL A 119 3.37 -7.80 2.78
C VAL A 119 3.83 -6.72 3.75
N VAL A 120 5.15 -6.58 3.89
CA VAL A 120 5.78 -5.66 4.83
C VAL A 120 6.66 -4.65 4.09
N SER A 121 6.82 -3.48 4.70
CA SER A 121 7.68 -2.40 4.21
C SER A 121 8.66 -1.98 5.31
N LEU A 122 9.85 -1.52 4.90
CA LEU A 122 10.83 -1.01 5.84
C LEU A 122 10.29 0.28 6.49
N LYS A 123 10.21 0.30 7.81
CA LYS A 123 9.85 1.48 8.57
C LYS A 123 10.98 2.51 8.45
N PRO A 124 10.71 3.76 8.06
CA PRO A 124 11.72 4.80 8.05
C PRO A 124 12.35 4.89 9.44
N VAL A 125 13.64 4.58 9.54
CA VAL A 125 14.40 4.85 10.77
C VAL A 125 14.50 6.37 10.85
N ALA A 126 14.00 6.97 11.93
CA ALA A 126 14.23 8.38 12.20
C ALA A 126 15.75 8.61 12.17
N GLN A 127 16.24 9.33 11.16
CA GLN A 127 17.68 9.57 11.01
C GLN A 127 18.15 10.35 12.23
N THR A 128 18.95 9.70 13.08
CA THR A 128 19.71 10.38 14.12
C THR A 128 20.69 11.30 13.41
N SER A 129 20.48 12.62 13.51
CA SER A 129 21.29 13.64 12.85
C SER A 129 22.75 13.51 13.27
N VAL A 130 23.59 12.98 12.39
CA VAL A 130 25.04 13.01 12.57
C VAL A 130 25.52 14.40 12.14
N SER A 131 26.18 15.10 13.05
CA SER A 131 26.69 16.47 12.84
C SER A 131 27.64 16.49 11.64
N SER A 132 27.20 17.06 10.52
CA SER A 132 27.95 17.14 9.27
C SER A 132 28.61 18.51 9.09
N ILE A 133 29.78 18.46 8.44
CA ILE A 133 30.58 19.57 7.89
C ILE A 133 29.67 20.58 7.17
N PRO A 134 29.94 21.91 7.23
CA PRO A 134 29.09 22.94 6.65
C PRO A 134 28.96 22.78 5.13
N SER A 135 27.95 22.04 4.71
CA SER A 135 27.37 22.09 3.37
C SER A 135 26.61 23.40 3.26
N VAL A 136 26.71 24.08 2.12
CA VAL A 136 25.88 25.26 1.81
C VAL A 136 24.42 24.85 1.98
N ASN A 137 23.83 25.37 3.06
CA ASN A 137 22.55 24.95 3.58
C ASN A 137 21.44 25.62 2.78
N THR A 138 21.16 25.13 1.57
CA THR A 138 19.80 25.23 1.05
C THR A 138 18.99 24.21 1.84
N GLN A 139 18.52 24.61 3.03
CA GLN A 139 17.50 23.83 3.73
C GLN A 139 16.38 23.56 2.72
N PRO A 140 15.98 22.29 2.51
CA PRO A 140 14.75 22.01 1.80
C PRO A 140 13.67 22.81 2.50
N VAL A 141 13.06 23.76 1.78
CA VAL A 141 11.92 24.51 2.29
C VAL A 141 10.92 23.46 2.77
N GLU A 142 10.62 23.47 4.07
CA GLU A 142 9.68 22.52 4.66
C GLU A 142 8.36 22.68 3.92
N SER A 143 8.03 21.67 3.10
CA SER A 143 6.86 21.71 2.24
C SER A 143 5.63 21.59 3.14
N LYS A 144 4.82 22.65 3.21
CA LYS A 144 3.60 22.59 4.01
C LYS A 144 2.58 21.74 3.28
N ASP A 145 2.08 20.68 3.93
CA ASP A 145 1.04 19.80 3.38
C ASP A 145 -0.22 20.56 2.89
N ALA A 146 -0.48 21.76 3.41
CA ALA A 146 -1.59 22.61 3.00
C ALA A 146 -1.45 23.19 1.58
N ASP A 147 -0.22 23.28 1.06
CA ASP A 147 0.08 23.87 -0.25
C ASP A 147 0.02 22.84 -1.40
N TYR A 148 -0.22 21.57 -1.07
CA TYR A 148 -0.30 20.47 -2.03
C TYR A 148 -1.72 19.92 -2.09
N PHE A 149 -2.21 19.73 -3.31
CA PHE A 149 -3.58 19.31 -3.58
C PHE A 149 -3.57 18.03 -4.39
N LEU A 150 -4.55 17.16 -4.13
CA LEU A 150 -4.73 15.97 -4.94
C LEU A 150 -5.06 16.41 -6.37
N SER A 151 -4.27 15.95 -7.34
CA SER A 151 -4.33 16.38 -8.75
C SER A 151 -4.78 15.27 -9.69
N VAL A 152 -4.34 14.05 -9.41
CA VAL A 152 -4.70 12.87 -10.19
C VAL A 152 -5.02 11.74 -9.25
N VAL A 153 -6.09 11.01 -9.57
CA VAL A 153 -6.42 9.73 -8.94
C VAL A 153 -6.47 8.67 -10.03
N THR A 154 -5.67 7.62 -9.90
CA THR A 154 -5.83 6.40 -10.70
C THR A 154 -6.37 5.30 -9.82
N THR A 155 -7.56 4.80 -10.13
CA THR A 155 -8.09 3.57 -9.51
C THR A 155 -7.61 2.38 -10.32
N ILE A 156 -7.01 1.40 -9.65
CA ILE A 156 -6.48 0.19 -10.26
C ILE A 156 -7.33 -0.97 -9.77
N PHE A 157 -8.11 -1.55 -10.69
CA PHE A 157 -8.91 -2.74 -10.43
C PHE A 157 -8.12 -3.99 -10.82
N LYS A 158 -8.13 -5.00 -9.97
CA LYS A 158 -7.76 -6.36 -10.35
C LYS A 158 -9.03 -7.20 -10.39
N THR A 159 -9.40 -7.67 -11.57
CA THR A 159 -10.62 -8.47 -11.77
C THR A 159 -10.37 -9.95 -11.58
N GLY A 160 -11.45 -10.69 -11.31
CA GLY A 160 -11.42 -12.13 -11.09
C GLY A 160 -11.85 -12.93 -12.33
N SER A 161 -12.33 -14.14 -12.05
CA SER A 161 -12.75 -15.13 -13.04
C SER A 161 -14.13 -14.87 -13.65
N ASP A 162 -14.97 -14.10 -12.97
CA ASP A 162 -16.36 -13.85 -13.35
C ASP A 162 -16.60 -12.35 -13.45
N ASN A 163 -16.33 -11.83 -14.64
CA ASN A 163 -16.61 -10.47 -15.06
C ASN A 163 -17.29 -10.64 -16.42
N LYS A 164 -18.62 -10.54 -16.44
CA LYS A 164 -19.38 -10.82 -17.66
C LYS A 164 -19.42 -9.61 -18.59
N GLU A 165 -19.70 -9.90 -19.85
CA GLU A 165 -19.36 -9.03 -20.99
C GLU A 165 -20.47 -8.05 -21.35
N PHE A 166 -21.36 -7.73 -20.41
CA PHE A 166 -22.40 -6.75 -20.65
C PHE A 166 -21.94 -5.38 -20.12
N PRO A 167 -22.12 -4.28 -20.88
CA PRO A 167 -21.59 -2.96 -20.52
C PRO A 167 -22.37 -2.33 -19.37
N SER A 168 -22.18 -2.81 -18.15
CA SER A 168 -22.78 -2.27 -16.93
C SER A 168 -21.98 -1.09 -16.39
N PRO A 169 -22.62 0.05 -16.11
CA PRO A 169 -21.90 1.24 -15.71
C PRO A 169 -21.26 1.11 -14.32
N ILE A 170 -20.04 1.63 -14.22
CA ILE A 170 -19.36 1.88 -12.96
C ILE A 170 -19.41 3.37 -12.64
N GLN A 171 -19.61 3.67 -11.38
CA GLN A 171 -19.20 4.95 -10.81
C GLN A 171 -18.09 4.74 -9.80
N VAL A 172 -17.05 5.55 -9.90
CA VAL A 172 -15.99 5.63 -8.90
C VAL A 172 -15.86 7.04 -8.39
N GLN A 173 -15.60 7.17 -7.09
CA GLN A 173 -15.39 8.47 -6.49
C GLN A 173 -14.39 8.43 -5.34
N VAL A 174 -13.52 9.45 -5.27
CA VAL A 174 -12.53 9.65 -4.22
C VAL A 174 -12.69 11.05 -3.64
N TYR A 175 -12.79 11.15 -2.32
CA TYR A 175 -12.97 12.42 -1.62
C TYR A 175 -12.45 12.34 -0.18
N SER A 176 -12.30 13.48 0.48
CA SER A 176 -11.79 13.54 1.85
C SER A 176 -12.79 13.00 2.88
N GLY A 177 -12.28 12.41 3.96
CA GLY A 177 -13.07 11.78 5.01
C GLY A 177 -13.98 12.71 5.81
N ASN A 178 -13.75 14.03 5.80
CA ASN A 178 -14.58 15.02 6.50
C ASN A 178 -15.89 15.36 5.78
N LEU A 179 -16.02 14.97 4.51
CA LEU A 179 -17.20 15.28 3.73
C LEU A 179 -18.28 14.20 3.97
N THR A 180 -19.48 14.67 4.28
CA THR A 180 -20.65 13.81 4.55
C THR A 180 -21.42 13.45 3.29
N TYR A 181 -21.32 14.25 2.23
CA TYR A 181 -22.02 14.03 0.97
C TYR A 181 -21.05 13.77 -0.17
N PHE A 182 -21.28 12.68 -0.90
CA PHE A 182 -20.46 12.31 -2.05
C PHE A 182 -20.86 13.08 -3.31
N ASN A 183 -22.09 13.59 -3.45
CA ASN A 183 -22.61 14.04 -4.75
C ASN A 183 -21.81 15.15 -5.46
N ASN A 184 -21.02 15.95 -4.72
CA ASN A 184 -20.47 17.22 -5.20
C ASN A 184 -18.99 17.47 -4.86
N HIS A 185 -18.23 16.45 -4.44
CA HIS A 185 -16.84 16.68 -4.01
C HIS A 185 -15.85 15.64 -4.54
N GLY A 186 -14.62 16.10 -4.73
CA GLY A 186 -13.46 15.27 -5.07
C GLY A 186 -13.43 14.81 -6.52
N PHE A 187 -12.84 13.64 -6.73
CA PHE A 187 -12.58 13.02 -8.03
C PHE A 187 -13.69 12.03 -8.32
N ARG A 188 -14.39 12.18 -9.45
CA ARG A 188 -15.51 11.32 -9.81
C ARG A 188 -15.48 10.95 -11.28
N MET A 189 -15.64 9.67 -11.56
CA MET A 189 -15.97 9.17 -12.89
C MET A 189 -17.33 8.51 -12.78
N SER A 190 -18.27 8.96 -13.62
CA SER A 190 -19.62 8.42 -13.68
C SER A 190 -19.78 7.67 -15.00
N ASP A 191 -20.60 6.62 -14.98
CA ASP A 191 -21.03 5.91 -16.18
C ASP A 191 -19.88 5.36 -17.04
N TYR A 192 -18.82 4.83 -16.40
CA TYR A 192 -17.81 4.06 -17.13
C TYR A 192 -18.44 2.77 -17.62
N LYS A 193 -18.67 2.65 -18.93
CA LYS A 193 -19.40 1.54 -19.57
C LYS A 193 -18.51 0.53 -20.27
N ASN A 194 -17.21 0.80 -20.36
CA ASN A 194 -16.29 -0.16 -20.95
C ASN A 194 -16.24 -1.39 -20.05
N GLU A 195 -16.25 -2.55 -20.68
CA GLU A 195 -16.11 -3.82 -19.99
C GLU A 195 -14.77 -3.90 -19.25
N LEU A 196 -14.77 -4.52 -18.08
CA LEU A 196 -13.56 -4.88 -17.36
C LEU A 196 -13.19 -6.33 -17.69
N PRO A 197 -12.13 -6.61 -18.47
CA PRO A 197 -11.79 -7.98 -18.85
C PRO A 197 -11.49 -8.85 -17.63
N LYS A 198 -11.73 -10.16 -17.74
CA LYS A 198 -11.41 -11.14 -16.68
C LYS A 198 -9.90 -11.17 -16.39
N TYR A 199 -9.54 -11.50 -15.15
CA TYR A 199 -8.15 -11.66 -14.68
C TYR A 199 -7.18 -10.53 -15.06
N SER A 200 -7.70 -9.31 -15.17
CA SER A 200 -6.98 -8.16 -15.70
C SER A 200 -6.69 -7.14 -14.62
N THR A 201 -5.65 -6.33 -14.86
CA THR A 201 -5.32 -5.17 -14.03
C THR A 201 -5.61 -3.91 -14.84
N ILE A 202 -6.59 -3.12 -14.41
CA ILE A 202 -7.17 -2.05 -15.21
C ILE A 202 -7.00 -0.73 -14.46
N PRO A 203 -6.13 0.17 -14.93
CA PRO A 203 -6.00 1.51 -14.40
C PRO A 203 -7.03 2.45 -15.02
N LEU A 204 -7.86 3.07 -14.19
CA LEU A 204 -8.83 4.10 -14.58
C LEU A 204 -8.39 5.43 -13.97
N VAL A 205 -8.06 6.40 -14.82
CA VAL A 205 -7.74 7.76 -14.39
C VAL A 205 -9.05 8.51 -14.15
N ILE A 206 -9.24 8.99 -12.92
CA ILE A 206 -10.40 9.77 -12.52
C ILE A 206 -10.03 11.24 -12.58
N ALA A 207 -10.76 12.00 -13.39
CA ALA A 207 -10.62 13.44 -13.45
C ALA A 207 -11.32 14.10 -12.24
N GLN A 208 -10.85 15.29 -11.87
CA GLN A 208 -11.62 16.16 -11.00
C GLN A 208 -12.92 16.54 -11.73
N LYS A 209 -14.05 16.53 -11.02
CA LYS A 209 -15.33 16.88 -11.64
C LYS A 209 -15.37 18.38 -11.95
N ASP A 210 -15.62 18.74 -13.21
CA ASP A 210 -15.77 20.14 -13.62
C ASP A 210 -16.90 20.84 -12.83
N GLY A 211 -16.62 22.08 -12.40
CA GLY A 211 -17.60 22.94 -11.72
C GLY A 211 -17.78 22.72 -10.21
N TYR A 212 -16.98 21.86 -9.57
CA TYR A 212 -17.11 21.54 -8.14
C TYR A 212 -15.78 21.60 -7.39
N ASN A 213 -15.70 22.49 -6.39
CA ASN A 213 -14.53 22.84 -5.57
C ASN A 213 -13.24 23.01 -6.39
N SER A 214 -12.72 24.23 -6.48
CA SER A 214 -11.44 24.51 -7.17
C SER A 214 -10.38 23.50 -6.77
N TYR A 215 -9.52 23.07 -7.70
CA TYR A 215 -8.33 22.24 -7.44
C TYR A 215 -7.62 22.59 -6.12
N ASN A 216 -7.53 23.89 -5.80
CA ASN A 216 -6.90 24.46 -4.61
C ASN A 216 -7.83 24.62 -3.38
N ALA A 217 -8.99 23.98 -3.36
CA ALA A 217 -9.90 24.05 -2.22
C ALA A 217 -9.26 23.34 -1.00
N ILE A 218 -9.48 23.88 0.19
CA ILE A 218 -8.88 23.38 1.44
C ILE A 218 -9.22 21.90 1.64
N GLU A 219 -10.43 21.48 1.25
CA GLU A 219 -10.91 20.10 1.37
C GLU A 219 -10.13 19.11 0.49
N ASN A 220 -9.48 19.60 -0.58
CA ASN A 220 -8.67 18.81 -1.50
C ASN A 220 -7.17 18.82 -1.15
N SER A 221 -6.76 19.57 -0.11
CA SER A 221 -5.36 19.64 0.33
C SER A 221 -4.88 18.33 0.97
N LEU A 222 -3.59 18.03 0.83
CA LEU A 222 -2.95 16.90 1.48
C LEU A 222 -3.08 16.98 3.01
N ALA A 223 -3.04 18.19 3.58
CA ALA A 223 -3.30 18.41 5.01
C ALA A 223 -4.69 17.91 5.42
N ASN A 224 -5.74 18.19 4.63
CA ASN A 224 -7.09 17.74 4.92
C ASN A 224 -7.22 16.20 4.82
N TYR A 225 -6.64 15.59 3.80
CA TYR A 225 -6.60 14.12 3.70
C TYR A 225 -5.81 13.47 4.84
N LYS A 226 -4.70 14.08 5.28
CA LYS A 226 -3.95 13.62 6.46
C LYS A 226 -4.69 13.88 7.77
N GLN A 227 -5.68 14.76 7.83
CA GLN A 227 -6.47 14.97 9.04
C GLN A 227 -7.61 13.94 9.15
N TYR A 228 -8.31 13.71 8.04
CA TYR A 228 -9.58 12.97 8.06
C TYR A 228 -9.56 11.63 7.33
N GLY A 229 -8.45 11.30 6.67
CA GLY A 229 -8.35 10.16 5.77
C GLY A 229 -9.06 10.40 4.44
N LEU A 230 -9.11 9.34 3.64
CA LEU A 230 -9.72 9.31 2.32
C LEU A 230 -10.93 8.37 2.33
N ARG A 231 -11.98 8.74 1.60
CA ARG A 231 -13.12 7.88 1.27
C ARG A 231 -13.06 7.52 -0.21
N PHE A 232 -13.22 6.24 -0.51
CA PHE A 232 -13.37 5.73 -1.86
C PHE A 232 -14.70 4.99 -1.99
N PHE A 233 -15.41 5.31 -3.06
CA PHE A 233 -16.77 4.89 -3.31
C PHE A 233 -16.82 4.22 -4.69
N LEU A 234 -17.37 3.02 -4.72
CA LEU A 234 -17.58 2.24 -5.93
C LEU A 234 -19.06 1.91 -6.03
N VAL A 235 -19.68 2.21 -7.18
CA VAL A 235 -21.02 1.75 -7.53
C VAL A 235 -20.93 0.92 -8.79
N TYR A 236 -21.59 -0.22 -8.75
CA TYR A 236 -21.85 -1.06 -9.90
C TYR A 236 -23.36 -1.13 -10.12
N ASP A 237 -23.80 -0.94 -11.35
CA ASP A 237 -25.20 -0.93 -11.73
C ASP A 237 -25.41 -1.97 -12.83
N ALA A 238 -25.83 -3.18 -12.45
CA ALA A 238 -25.98 -4.27 -13.40
C ALA A 238 -27.12 -4.00 -14.37
N ASN A 239 -26.85 -4.06 -15.66
CA ASN A 239 -27.89 -3.90 -16.69
C ASN A 239 -28.78 -5.15 -16.84
N VAL A 240 -28.28 -6.34 -16.46
CA VAL A 240 -29.02 -7.61 -16.57
C VAL A 240 -28.76 -8.49 -15.34
N SER A 241 -29.72 -9.34 -14.96
CA SER A 241 -29.64 -10.19 -13.76
C SER A 241 -28.43 -11.12 -13.71
N LEU A 242 -27.95 -11.52 -14.87
CA LEU A 242 -26.82 -12.42 -14.96
C LEU A 242 -25.50 -11.67 -14.93
N ASP A 243 -25.47 -10.35 -15.07
CA ASP A 243 -24.21 -9.64 -15.02
C ASP A 243 -23.67 -9.61 -13.59
N ALA A 244 -22.38 -9.90 -13.49
CA ALA A 244 -21.69 -10.09 -12.24
C ALA A 244 -20.23 -9.77 -12.42
N TRP A 245 -19.69 -8.98 -11.49
CA TRP A 245 -18.28 -8.61 -11.47
C TRP A 245 -17.62 -9.08 -10.20
N LYS A 246 -16.55 -9.85 -10.38
CA LYS A 246 -15.61 -10.19 -9.33
C LYS A 246 -14.45 -9.22 -9.37
N ILE A 247 -14.25 -8.50 -8.28
CA ILE A 247 -13.06 -7.69 -8.05
C ILE A 247 -12.23 -8.42 -7.01
N GLU A 248 -10.97 -8.72 -7.30
CA GLU A 248 -10.05 -9.35 -6.36
C GLU A 248 -9.34 -8.33 -5.49
N SER A 249 -8.95 -7.20 -6.10
CA SER A 249 -8.34 -6.11 -5.37
C SER A 249 -8.61 -4.74 -6.00
N ILE A 250 -8.59 -3.72 -5.15
CA ILE A 250 -8.63 -2.32 -5.55
C ILE A 250 -7.42 -1.59 -4.96
N ALA A 251 -6.76 -0.78 -5.77
CA ALA A 251 -5.77 0.18 -5.32
C ALA A 251 -6.04 1.58 -5.86
N LEU A 252 -5.57 2.59 -5.14
CA LEU A 252 -5.56 3.99 -5.57
C LEU A 252 -4.13 4.48 -5.67
N LYS A 253 -3.75 5.03 -6.82
CA LYS A 253 -2.56 5.86 -6.97
C LYS A 253 -3.01 7.32 -6.91
N LEU A 254 -2.49 8.06 -5.94
CA LEU A 254 -2.77 9.47 -5.70
C LEU A 254 -1.55 10.31 -6.06
N GLU A 255 -1.78 11.43 -6.76
CA GLU A 255 -0.73 12.40 -7.07
C GLU A 255 -1.02 13.74 -6.41
N PHE A 256 -0.18 14.15 -5.45
CA PHE A 256 -0.28 15.45 -4.78
C PHE A 256 0.73 16.43 -5.38
N LYS A 257 0.23 17.56 -5.87
CA LYS A 257 1.03 18.62 -6.52
C LYS A 257 0.69 19.99 -5.93
N ASP A 258 1.64 20.91 -5.96
CA ASP A 258 1.41 22.31 -5.60
C ASP A 258 0.71 23.07 -6.74
N ALA A 259 0.41 24.35 -6.52
CA ALA A 259 -0.22 25.22 -7.54
C ALA A 259 0.63 25.44 -8.80
N ALA A 260 1.96 25.21 -8.73
CA ALA A 260 2.86 25.26 -9.87
C ALA A 260 3.01 23.89 -10.58
N GLY A 261 2.33 22.85 -10.08
CA GLY A 261 2.37 21.50 -10.62
C GLY A 261 3.54 20.64 -10.11
N ASN A 262 4.34 21.12 -9.16
CA ASN A 262 5.44 20.34 -8.61
C ASN A 262 4.91 19.28 -7.63
N PRO A 263 5.41 18.03 -7.69
CA PRO A 263 4.97 16.99 -6.77
C PRO A 263 5.44 17.26 -5.34
N HIS A 264 4.66 16.82 -4.35
CA HIS A 264 5.09 16.86 -2.95
C HIS A 264 6.37 16.02 -2.75
N PRO A 265 7.40 16.50 -2.02
CA PRO A 265 8.70 15.81 -1.89
C PRO A 265 8.63 14.35 -1.44
N THR A 266 7.77 14.04 -0.46
CA THR A 266 7.60 12.68 0.08
C THR A 266 6.27 12.00 -0.27
N MET A 267 5.23 12.78 -0.58
CA MET A 267 3.86 12.30 -0.82
C MET A 267 3.38 12.53 -2.26
N GLY A 268 4.27 12.94 -3.17
CA GLY A 268 3.91 13.28 -4.54
C GLY A 268 3.27 12.13 -5.30
N ASN A 269 3.58 10.88 -4.93
CA ASN A 269 2.90 9.67 -5.40
C ASN A 269 2.61 8.76 -4.21
N LYS A 270 1.33 8.49 -3.93
CA LYS A 270 0.91 7.58 -2.86
C LYS A 270 0.06 6.45 -3.41
N LEU A 271 0.49 5.21 -3.21
CA LEU A 271 -0.28 4.01 -3.52
C LEU A 271 -0.97 3.48 -2.26
N ILE A 272 -2.28 3.28 -2.34
CA ILE A 272 -3.12 2.71 -1.28
C ILE A 272 -3.74 1.44 -1.82
N THR A 273 -3.61 0.33 -1.10
CA THR A 273 -4.24 -0.95 -1.47
C THR A 273 -5.32 -1.28 -0.44
N PHE A 274 -6.55 -1.49 -0.90
CA PHE A 274 -7.65 -1.90 -0.03
C PHE A 274 -7.71 -3.42 0.05
N TYR A 275 -7.37 -3.97 1.21
CA TYR A 275 -7.45 -5.41 1.47
C TYR A 275 -8.88 -5.82 1.82
N GLY A 276 -9.25 -7.07 1.53
CA GLY A 276 -10.64 -7.55 1.68
C GLY A 276 -11.61 -7.07 0.59
N SER A 277 -11.08 -6.56 -0.52
CA SER A 277 -11.84 -6.13 -1.69
C SER A 277 -12.18 -7.28 -2.66
N ASN A 278 -12.25 -8.53 -2.17
CA ASN A 278 -12.82 -9.66 -2.90
C ASN A 278 -14.34 -9.45 -2.98
N LEU A 279 -14.74 -8.52 -3.84
CA LEU A 279 -16.13 -8.11 -3.99
C LEU A 279 -16.77 -8.99 -5.06
N TRP A 280 -17.95 -9.46 -4.73
CA TRP A 280 -18.88 -10.02 -5.69
C TRP A 280 -19.99 -9.01 -5.88
N MET A 281 -20.08 -8.43 -7.07
CA MET A 281 -21.06 -7.41 -7.41
C MET A 281 -22.01 -7.99 -8.46
N ASP A 282 -23.18 -8.51 -8.04
CA ASP A 282 -24.18 -9.15 -8.89
C ASP A 282 -25.64 -8.74 -8.60
N GLY A 283 -26.54 -9.06 -9.53
CA GLY A 283 -27.99 -8.86 -9.37
C GLY A 283 -28.49 -7.49 -9.83
N PHE A 284 -29.82 -7.34 -9.91
CA PHE A 284 -30.48 -6.17 -10.50
C PHE A 284 -30.35 -4.85 -9.71
N ASP A 285 -29.90 -4.91 -8.46
CA ASP A 285 -29.76 -3.71 -7.64
C ASP A 285 -28.36 -3.13 -7.80
N LYS A 286 -28.27 -1.79 -7.82
CA LYS A 286 -26.99 -1.10 -7.74
C LYS A 286 -26.26 -1.53 -6.48
N ILE A 287 -25.06 -2.08 -6.61
CA ILE A 287 -24.21 -2.42 -5.48
C ILE A 287 -23.28 -1.27 -5.19
N ILE A 288 -23.22 -0.90 -3.92
CA ILE A 288 -22.38 0.17 -3.41
C ILE A 288 -21.34 -0.43 -2.46
N THR A 289 -20.08 -0.06 -2.66
CA THR A 289 -19.00 -0.39 -1.73
C THR A 289 -18.26 0.86 -1.26
N PHE A 290 -18.00 0.93 0.05
CA PHE A 290 -17.23 2.00 0.68
C PHE A 290 -15.92 1.51 1.26
N PHE A 291 -14.88 2.27 0.95
CA PHE A 291 -13.54 2.09 1.48
C PHE A 291 -13.10 3.37 2.17
N LYS A 292 -12.34 3.22 3.26
CA LYS A 292 -11.79 4.35 4.03
C LYS A 292 -10.32 4.13 4.32
N THR A 293 -9.63 5.23 4.57
CA THR A 293 -8.29 5.20 5.14
C THR A 293 -8.25 5.95 6.46
N ASP A 294 -7.22 5.69 7.26
CA ASP A 294 -6.85 6.57 8.36
C ASP A 294 -6.10 7.83 7.86
N LYS A 295 -5.67 8.66 8.80
CA LYS A 295 -4.83 9.85 8.57
C LYS A 295 -3.46 9.60 7.93
N TYR A 296 -3.00 8.36 7.93
CA TYR A 296 -1.72 7.95 7.35
C TYR A 296 -1.89 7.25 6.01
N PHE A 297 -3.11 7.27 5.45
CA PHE A 297 -3.49 6.56 4.23
C PHE A 297 -3.36 5.04 4.33
N ASN A 298 -3.43 4.48 5.55
CA ASN A 298 -3.57 3.03 5.71
C ASN A 298 -5.02 2.66 5.43
N SER A 299 -5.24 1.62 4.63
CA SER A 299 -6.58 1.11 4.36
C SER A 299 -7.21 0.57 5.64
N LEU A 300 -8.47 0.94 5.85
CA LEU A 300 -9.32 0.36 6.88
C LEU A 300 -10.09 -0.83 6.28
N PRO A 301 -10.58 -1.78 7.11
CA PRO A 301 -11.47 -2.83 6.64
C PRO A 301 -12.65 -2.26 5.84
N VAL A 302 -13.09 -2.99 4.82
CA VAL A 302 -14.27 -2.62 4.01
C VAL A 302 -15.43 -2.39 4.96
N GLN A 303 -15.93 -1.15 5.00
CA GLN A 303 -16.93 -0.80 6.00
C GLN A 303 -18.31 -1.29 5.61
N GLN A 304 -18.62 -1.27 4.31
CA GLN A 304 -19.95 -1.63 3.85
C GLN A 304 -19.96 -1.98 2.36
N THR A 305 -20.61 -3.09 2.05
CA THR A 305 -21.11 -3.45 0.73
C THR A 305 -22.61 -3.64 0.88
N GLY A 306 -23.41 -3.00 0.03
CA GLY A 306 -24.87 -3.09 0.13
C GLY A 306 -25.56 -2.68 -1.15
N LYS A 307 -26.89 -2.89 -1.19
CA LYS A 307 -27.73 -2.46 -2.29
C LYS A 307 -28.06 -0.97 -2.15
N TRP A 308 -28.21 -0.28 -3.27
CA TRP A 308 -28.57 1.14 -3.30
C TRP A 308 -29.94 1.41 -2.69
N SER A 309 -30.88 0.46 -2.78
CA SER A 309 -32.16 0.52 -2.07
C SER A 309 -31.99 0.75 -0.56
N ASP A 310 -30.86 0.32 -0.01
CA ASP A 310 -30.56 0.36 1.42
C ASP A 310 -29.64 1.53 1.79
N VAL A 311 -29.34 2.43 0.84
CA VAL A 311 -28.33 3.50 1.03
C VAL A 311 -28.61 4.38 2.25
N ASN A 312 -29.89 4.60 2.58
CA ASN A 312 -30.30 5.38 3.76
C ASN A 312 -30.04 4.66 5.09
N ASN A 313 -29.89 3.34 5.07
CA ASN A 313 -29.58 2.51 6.24
C ASN A 313 -28.06 2.26 6.39
N LEU A 314 -27.26 2.71 5.43
CA LEU A 314 -25.80 2.61 5.51
C LEU A 314 -25.29 3.64 6.52
N LYS A 315 -24.46 3.21 7.49
CA LYS A 315 -23.89 4.10 8.51
C LYS A 315 -22.63 4.73 7.92
N TRP A 316 -22.68 6.05 7.72
CA TRP A 316 -21.67 6.87 7.02
C TRP A 316 -20.42 7.21 7.82
#